data_AF-A0A6L6X5T9-F1
#
_entry.id   AF-A0A6L6X5T9-F1
#
_cell.length_a   1.000
_cell.length_b   1.000
_cell.length_c   1.000
_cell.angle_alpha   90.00
_cell.angle_beta   90.00
_cell.angle_gamma   90.00
#
_symmetry.space_group_name_H-M   'P 1'
#
loop_
_entity.id
_entity.type
_entity.pdbx_description
1 polymer ?
#
loop_
_entity_poly.entity_id
_entity_poly.type
_entity_poly.pdbx_seq_one_letter_code
_entity_poly.pdbx_strand_id
1 'polypeptide(L)'
;MDDAPLDDEVPPDALTRLRAVCLSFPDAYEEPAWTGIRWRIRTRTFAHVYRTDLTRSPSPGARAMTTEAGLSTTLTFRSHGEEFEALTSAGAPFFRMSWGANVVGMRLDDTTEWDEVRELLTESYCVQAPKRLAARMNAEIAHAETAHAETAHAETAHAEIAHAETANAEIRTAPTEA
;
A
#
# COMPACT_ATOMS: atom_id res chain seq x y z
N MET A 1 -5.03 32.88 -11.79
CA MET A 1 -4.46 31.53 -11.62
C MET A 1 -4.35 31.39 -10.12
N ASP A 2 -5.44 30.90 -9.53
CA ASP A 2 -5.72 30.96 -8.10
C ASP A 2 -4.65 30.26 -7.28
N ASP A 3 -4.13 31.00 -6.31
CA ASP A 3 -3.34 30.52 -5.18
C ASP A 3 -4.31 29.74 -4.27
N ALA A 4 -4.50 28.44 -4.56
CA ALA A 4 -5.17 27.56 -3.63
C ALA A 4 -4.29 27.51 -2.35
N PRO A 5 -4.86 27.69 -1.15
CA PRO A 5 -4.08 27.69 0.07
C PRO A 5 -3.26 26.39 0.15
N LEU A 6 -1.96 26.51 0.45
CA LEU A 6 -1.00 25.41 0.53
C LEU A 6 -1.47 24.25 1.44
N ASP A 7 -2.41 24.51 2.35
CA ASP A 7 -2.99 23.52 3.29
C ASP A 7 -3.95 22.51 2.63
N ASP A 8 -4.44 22.80 1.41
CA ASP A 8 -5.34 21.95 0.62
C ASP A 8 -4.61 21.06 -0.40
N GLU A 9 -3.29 21.16 -0.51
CA GLU A 9 -2.49 20.27 -1.36
C GLU A 9 -2.12 18.96 -0.65
N VAL A 10 -2.04 17.88 -1.42
CA VAL A 10 -1.61 16.57 -0.91
C VAL A 10 -0.13 16.67 -0.49
N PRO A 11 0.26 16.20 0.70
CA PRO A 11 1.65 16.27 1.15
C PRO A 11 2.61 15.65 0.12
N PRO A 12 3.70 16.36 -0.26
CA PRO A 12 4.62 15.90 -1.29
C PRO A 12 5.23 14.52 -1.04
N ASP A 13 5.48 14.17 0.23
CA ASP A 13 6.05 12.87 0.60
C ASP A 13 5.06 11.72 0.32
N ALA A 14 3.80 11.89 0.70
CA ALA A 14 2.74 10.93 0.38
C ALA A 14 2.56 10.81 -1.13
N LEU A 15 2.54 11.94 -1.85
CA LEU A 15 2.41 11.95 -3.31
C LEU A 15 3.60 11.27 -4.00
N THR A 16 4.82 11.46 -3.51
CA THR A 16 6.02 10.83 -4.05
C THR A 16 5.99 9.31 -3.89
N ARG A 17 5.58 8.82 -2.71
CA ARG A 17 5.43 7.38 -2.46
C ARG A 17 4.32 6.76 -3.31
N LEU A 18 3.17 7.43 -3.41
CA LEU A 18 2.07 7.00 -4.28
C LEU A 18 2.47 6.97 -5.76
N ARG A 19 3.24 7.96 -6.24
CA ARG A 19 3.80 7.97 -7.59
C ARG A 19 4.70 6.76 -7.84
N ALA A 20 5.60 6.46 -6.91
CA ALA A 20 6.50 5.32 -7.02
C ALA A 20 5.73 3.99 -7.16
N VAL A 21 4.64 3.83 -6.39
CA VAL A 21 3.77 2.64 -6.48
C VAL A 21 2.96 2.66 -7.77
N CYS A 22 2.09 3.66 -7.97
CA CYS A 22 1.11 3.68 -9.05
C CYS A 22 1.75 3.71 -10.45
N LEU A 23 2.89 4.38 -10.62
CA LEU A 23 3.58 4.45 -11.92
C LEU A 23 4.46 3.24 -12.21
N SER A 24 4.63 2.32 -11.25
CA SER A 24 5.21 1.00 -11.52
C SER A 24 4.23 0.08 -12.25
N PHE A 25 2.93 0.38 -12.21
CA PHE A 25 1.90 -0.46 -12.79
C PHE A 25 1.84 -0.29 -14.33
N PRO A 26 1.69 -1.39 -15.10
CA PRO A 26 1.64 -1.32 -16.55
C PRO A 26 0.55 -0.38 -17.07
N ASP A 27 0.90 0.53 -17.98
CA ASP A 27 -0.02 1.47 -18.61
C ASP A 27 -0.79 2.39 -17.64
N ALA A 28 -0.40 2.44 -16.35
CA ALA A 28 -0.95 3.38 -15.40
C ALA A 28 -0.39 4.78 -15.66
N TYR A 29 -1.24 5.78 -15.52
CA TYR A 29 -0.83 7.17 -15.67
C TYR A 29 -1.46 8.04 -14.58
N GLU A 30 -0.75 9.11 -14.25
CA GLU A 30 -1.19 10.15 -13.33
C GLU A 30 -2.03 11.19 -14.08
N GLU A 31 -3.10 11.65 -13.46
CA GLU A 31 -3.96 12.71 -13.98
C GLU A 31 -4.41 13.63 -12.84
N PRO A 32 -4.36 14.97 -13.01
CA PRO A 32 -4.98 15.87 -12.06
C PRO A 32 -6.50 15.67 -12.04
N ALA A 33 -7.10 15.71 -10.84
CA ALA A 33 -8.55 15.71 -10.65
C ALA A 33 -9.04 17.10 -10.23
N TRP A 34 -10.36 17.28 -10.11
CA TRP A 34 -10.92 18.52 -9.56
C TRP A 34 -10.35 18.83 -8.16
N THR A 35 -10.13 17.80 -7.35
CA THR A 35 -9.35 17.86 -6.10
C THR A 35 -8.26 16.80 -6.12
N GLY A 36 -7.02 17.17 -5.81
CA GLY A 36 -5.89 16.24 -5.70
C GLY A 36 -5.52 15.51 -7.00
N ILE A 37 -4.94 14.31 -6.86
CA ILE A 37 -4.29 13.56 -7.94
C ILE A 37 -4.86 12.16 -8.03
N ARG A 38 -5.20 11.70 -9.24
CA ARG A 38 -5.68 10.34 -9.48
C ARG A 38 -4.75 9.57 -10.40
N TRP A 39 -4.75 8.26 -10.24
CA TRP A 39 -4.10 7.33 -11.17
C TRP A 39 -5.14 6.45 -11.84
N ARG A 40 -4.94 6.27 -13.14
CA ARG A 40 -5.88 5.60 -14.01
C ARG A 40 -5.18 4.58 -14.87
N ILE A 41 -5.94 3.56 -15.21
CA ILE A 41 -5.64 2.63 -16.29
C ILE A 41 -6.72 2.80 -17.35
N ARG A 42 -6.31 3.19 -18.56
CA ARG A 42 -7.23 3.60 -19.65
C ARG A 42 -8.16 4.74 -19.19
N THR A 43 -9.41 4.43 -18.87
CA THR A 43 -10.43 5.39 -18.42
C THR A 43 -10.92 5.10 -17.00
N ARG A 44 -10.30 4.15 -16.29
CA ARG A 44 -10.75 3.70 -14.98
C ARG A 44 -9.79 4.16 -13.89
N THR A 45 -10.30 4.90 -12.92
CA THR A 45 -9.54 5.31 -11.74
C THR A 45 -9.42 4.14 -10.77
N PHE A 46 -8.18 3.79 -10.43
CA PHE A 46 -7.88 2.78 -9.41
C PHE A 46 -7.33 3.40 -8.12
N ALA A 47 -6.75 4.60 -8.19
CA ALA A 47 -6.31 5.33 -7.01
C ALA A 47 -6.63 6.82 -7.15
N HIS A 48 -7.02 7.47 -6.06
CA HIS A 48 -7.19 8.92 -6.02
C HIS A 48 -6.86 9.44 -4.63
N VAL A 49 -5.91 10.37 -4.54
CA VAL A 49 -5.50 11.03 -3.31
C VAL A 49 -5.90 12.50 -3.33
N TYR A 50 -6.44 12.99 -2.23
CA TYR A 50 -6.82 14.39 -2.07
C TYR A 50 -6.90 14.75 -0.58
N ARG A 51 -6.88 16.06 -0.30
CA ARG A 51 -7.11 16.58 1.05
C ARG A 51 -8.61 16.61 1.33
N THR A 52 -8.98 16.15 2.51
CA THR A 52 -10.38 16.10 2.97
C THR A 52 -10.46 16.65 4.38
N ASP A 53 -11.42 17.53 4.61
CA ASP A 53 -11.89 17.83 5.97
C ASP A 53 -12.80 16.67 6.42
N LEU A 54 -12.22 15.71 7.15
CA LEU A 54 -12.97 14.54 7.62
C LEU A 54 -14.02 14.91 8.68
N THR A 55 -13.94 16.11 9.28
CA THR A 55 -14.92 16.57 10.29
C THR A 55 -16.29 16.81 9.66
N ARG A 56 -16.29 17.11 8.36
CA ARG A 56 -17.48 17.33 7.54
C ARG A 56 -17.89 16.10 6.74
N SER A 57 -17.18 14.98 6.88
CA SER A 57 -17.49 13.77 6.12
C SER A 57 -18.88 13.24 6.46
N PRO A 58 -19.70 12.84 5.48
CA PRO A 58 -20.98 12.19 5.76
C PRO A 58 -20.79 10.76 6.31
N SER A 59 -19.58 10.18 6.20
CA SER A 59 -19.27 8.85 6.71
C SER A 59 -18.97 8.91 8.22
N PRO A 60 -19.73 8.21 9.08
CA PRO A 60 -19.46 8.18 10.53
C PRO A 60 -18.06 7.69 10.87
N GLY A 61 -17.56 6.67 10.15
CA GLY A 61 -16.20 6.13 10.35
C GLY A 61 -15.13 7.16 9.99
N ALA A 62 -15.33 7.91 8.91
CA ALA A 62 -14.43 9.01 8.54
C ALA A 62 -14.39 10.11 9.62
N ARG A 63 -15.54 10.50 10.16
CA ARG A 63 -15.63 11.51 11.22
C ARG A 63 -14.99 11.06 12.53
N ALA A 64 -15.11 9.78 12.88
CA ALA A 64 -14.46 9.23 14.07
C ALA A 64 -12.93 9.31 14.00
N MET A 65 -12.38 9.46 12.79
CA MET A 65 -10.96 9.46 12.50
C MET A 65 -10.39 10.87 12.27
N THR A 66 -11.13 11.92 12.62
CA THR A 66 -10.66 13.30 12.47
C THR A 66 -9.53 13.62 13.45
N THR A 67 -8.50 14.31 12.98
CA THR A 67 -7.48 14.93 13.85
C THR A 67 -7.95 16.30 14.34
N GLU A 68 -7.32 16.85 15.38
CA GLU A 68 -7.61 18.21 15.86
C GLU A 68 -7.35 19.28 14.79
N ALA A 69 -6.45 19.02 13.84
CA ALA A 69 -6.15 19.88 12.71
C ALA A 69 -7.23 19.86 11.59
N GLY A 70 -8.21 18.95 11.66
CA GLY A 70 -9.39 18.90 10.78
C GLY A 70 -9.14 18.38 9.35
N LEU A 71 -8.05 18.81 8.70
CA LEU A 71 -7.65 18.36 7.37
C LEU A 71 -6.85 17.06 7.44
N SER A 72 -7.22 16.10 6.58
CA SER A 72 -6.57 14.80 6.47
C SER A 72 -6.28 14.47 5.01
N THR A 73 -5.24 13.70 4.76
CA THR A 73 -4.95 13.16 3.43
C THR A 73 -5.74 11.87 3.25
N THR A 74 -6.63 11.84 2.25
CA THR A 74 -7.45 10.66 1.95
C THR A 74 -6.97 10.02 0.66
N LEU A 75 -6.62 8.73 0.75
CA LEU A 75 -6.44 7.85 -0.40
C LEU A 75 -7.73 7.07 -0.63
N THR A 76 -8.17 6.96 -1.88
CA THR A 76 -9.29 6.12 -2.26
C THR A 76 -8.86 5.08 -3.28
N PHE A 77 -9.38 3.87 -3.13
CA PHE A 77 -9.06 2.72 -4.00
C PHE A 77 -10.26 1.78 -4.12
N ARG A 78 -10.15 0.77 -4.98
CA ARG A 78 -11.16 -0.25 -5.22
C ARG A 78 -10.82 -1.52 -4.47
N SER A 79 -11.80 -2.07 -3.77
CA SER A 79 -11.75 -3.40 -3.14
C SER A 79 -13.10 -4.08 -3.37
N HIS A 80 -13.20 -5.40 -3.26
CA HIS A 80 -14.44 -6.13 -3.51
C HIS A 80 -14.71 -7.26 -2.51
N GLY A 81 -15.99 -7.65 -2.38
CA GLY A 81 -16.37 -8.84 -1.63
C GLY A 81 -16.02 -8.74 -0.14
N GLU A 82 -15.49 -9.82 0.40
CA GLU A 82 -15.17 -9.94 1.83
C GLU A 82 -14.09 -8.95 2.28
N GLU A 83 -13.09 -8.67 1.44
CA GLU A 83 -12.03 -7.71 1.74
C GLU A 83 -12.59 -6.30 1.94
N PHE A 84 -13.49 -5.87 1.05
CA PHE A 84 -14.13 -4.55 1.16
C PHE A 84 -14.91 -4.42 2.48
N GLU A 85 -15.68 -5.45 2.84
CA GLU A 85 -16.45 -5.47 4.09
C GLU A 85 -15.51 -5.54 5.31
N ALA A 86 -14.42 -6.29 5.23
CA ALA A 86 -13.41 -6.39 6.29
C ALA A 86 -12.72 -5.04 6.54
N LEU A 87 -12.19 -4.38 5.49
CA LEU A 87 -11.54 -3.07 5.57
C LEU A 87 -12.50 -2.04 6.19
N THR A 88 -13.73 -1.96 5.67
CA THR A 88 -14.68 -0.94 6.13
C THR A 88 -15.26 -1.23 7.52
N SER A 89 -15.31 -2.50 7.95
CA SER A 89 -15.76 -2.89 9.29
C SER A 89 -14.66 -2.78 10.35
N ALA A 90 -13.39 -2.95 9.96
CA ALA A 90 -12.25 -2.77 10.86
C ALA A 90 -12.17 -1.34 11.43
N GLY A 91 -12.68 -0.36 10.67
CA GLY A 91 -12.61 1.04 11.05
C GLY A 91 -11.25 1.63 10.69
N ALA A 92 -10.76 2.59 11.48
CA ALA A 92 -9.52 3.31 11.17
C ALA A 92 -8.34 2.37 10.84
N PRO A 93 -7.56 2.63 9.77
CA PRO A 93 -7.56 3.85 8.97
C PRO A 93 -8.60 3.89 7.83
N PHE A 94 -9.44 2.86 7.71
CA PHE A 94 -10.34 2.65 6.58
C PHE A 94 -11.78 3.11 6.85
N PHE A 95 -12.47 3.50 5.78
CA PHE A 95 -13.87 3.88 5.84
C PHE A 95 -14.55 3.73 4.48
N ARG A 96 -15.87 3.55 4.51
CA ARG A 96 -16.68 3.47 3.29
C ARG A 96 -16.88 4.86 2.67
N MET A 97 -16.70 4.95 1.36
CA MET A 97 -17.12 6.12 0.57
C MET A 97 -18.58 5.98 0.14
N SER A 98 -19.33 7.09 0.18
CA SER A 98 -20.76 7.10 -0.16
C SER A 98 -21.05 7.08 -1.66
N TRP A 99 -20.08 7.44 -2.51
CA TRP A 99 -20.25 7.63 -3.95
C TRP A 99 -19.85 6.41 -4.79
N GLY A 100 -19.52 5.28 -4.16
CA GLY A 100 -19.13 4.06 -4.88
C GLY A 100 -19.45 2.80 -4.10
N ALA A 101 -19.97 1.78 -4.81
CA ALA A 101 -20.32 0.50 -4.20
C ALA A 101 -19.11 -0.26 -3.64
N ASN A 102 -17.93 0.00 -4.21
CA ASN A 102 -16.70 -0.75 -3.95
C ASN A 102 -15.49 0.19 -3.73
N VAL A 103 -15.75 1.38 -3.20
CA VAL A 103 -14.71 2.39 -2.95
C VAL A 103 -14.44 2.46 -1.46
N VAL A 104 -13.19 2.16 -1.11
CA VAL A 104 -12.67 2.32 0.24
C VAL A 104 -11.89 3.64 0.29
N GLY A 105 -12.10 4.40 1.35
CA GLY A 105 -11.25 5.50 1.74
C GLY A 105 -10.30 5.04 2.84
N MET A 106 -9.05 5.45 2.76
CA MET A 106 -8.02 5.28 3.78
C MET A 106 -7.45 6.64 4.13
N ARG A 107 -7.30 6.94 5.41
CA ARG A 107 -6.56 8.13 5.85
C ARG A 107 -5.07 7.81 5.86
N LEU A 108 -4.30 8.67 5.20
CA LEU A 108 -2.84 8.63 5.24
C LEU A 108 -2.33 9.55 6.35
N ASP A 109 -1.40 9.04 7.15
CA ASP A 109 -0.72 9.72 8.24
C ASP A 109 0.70 9.14 8.43
N ASP A 110 1.42 9.62 9.44
CA ASP A 110 2.81 9.22 9.69
C ASP A 110 2.97 7.74 10.08
N THR A 111 1.89 7.06 10.43
CA THR A 111 1.87 5.62 10.77
C THR A 111 1.49 4.72 9.60
N THR A 112 1.29 5.29 8.41
CA THR A 112 0.91 4.54 7.21
C THR A 112 1.97 3.51 6.82
N GLU A 113 1.56 2.25 6.72
CA GLU A 113 2.37 1.13 6.24
C GLU A 113 2.34 1.10 4.71
N TRP A 114 3.45 1.48 4.07
CA TRP A 114 3.48 1.69 2.62
C TRP A 114 3.54 0.40 1.80
N ASP A 115 3.95 -0.70 2.42
CA ASP A 115 3.86 -2.02 1.80
C ASP A 115 2.39 -2.48 1.73
N GLU A 116 1.59 -2.25 2.78
CA GLU A 116 0.14 -2.47 2.75
C GLU A 116 -0.53 -1.57 1.69
N VAL A 117 -0.18 -0.28 1.63
CA VAL A 117 -0.69 0.63 0.58
C VAL A 117 -0.35 0.09 -0.82
N ARG A 118 0.84 -0.48 -1.02
CA ARG A 118 1.21 -1.09 -2.30
C ARG A 118 0.30 -2.27 -2.64
N GLU A 119 0.04 -3.16 -1.69
CA GLU A 119 -0.85 -4.31 -1.89
C GLU A 119 -2.27 -3.85 -2.26
N LEU A 120 -2.86 -2.96 -1.47
CA LEU A 120 -4.19 -2.40 -1.72
C LEU A 120 -4.32 -1.73 -3.09
N LEU A 121 -3.30 -0.96 -3.50
CA LEU A 121 -3.30 -0.31 -4.81
C LEU A 121 -3.08 -1.28 -5.96
N THR A 122 -2.34 -2.36 -5.73
CA THR A 122 -2.11 -3.42 -6.72
C THR A 122 -3.40 -4.18 -6.98
N GLU A 123 -4.13 -4.56 -5.93
CA GLU A 123 -5.43 -5.21 -6.05
C GLU A 123 -6.45 -4.29 -6.74
N SER A 124 -6.52 -3.04 -6.30
CA SER A 124 -7.38 -2.02 -6.93
C SER A 124 -7.05 -1.82 -8.43
N TYR A 125 -5.76 -1.82 -8.79
CA TYR A 125 -5.32 -1.78 -10.18
C TYR A 125 -5.82 -3.01 -10.93
N CYS A 126 -5.62 -4.23 -10.40
CA CYS A 126 -6.07 -5.46 -11.04
C CYS A 126 -7.60 -5.52 -11.25
N VAL A 127 -8.38 -4.97 -10.32
CA VAL A 127 -9.84 -4.84 -10.45
C VAL A 127 -10.22 -3.91 -11.63
N GLN A 128 -9.50 -2.81 -11.79
CA GLN A 128 -9.80 -1.82 -12.82
C GLN A 128 -9.19 -2.15 -14.18
N ALA A 129 -8.07 -2.86 -14.18
CA ALA A 129 -7.29 -3.18 -15.36
C ALA A 129 -8.02 -4.16 -16.29
N PRO A 130 -7.76 -4.09 -17.60
CA PRO A 130 -8.15 -5.14 -18.53
C PRO A 130 -7.54 -6.49 -18.13
N LYS A 131 -8.26 -7.60 -18.34
CA LYS A 131 -7.83 -8.96 -17.94
C LYS A 131 -6.37 -9.31 -18.28
N ARG A 132 -5.88 -8.87 -19.45
CA ARG A 132 -4.49 -9.13 -19.87
C ARG A 132 -3.46 -8.42 -18.99
N LEU A 133 -3.71 -7.18 -18.61
CA LEU A 133 -2.81 -6.40 -17.78
C LEU A 133 -2.89 -6.83 -16.32
N ALA A 134 -4.09 -7.16 -15.82
CA ALA A 134 -4.25 -7.76 -14.50
C ALA A 134 -3.50 -9.10 -14.39
N ALA A 135 -3.65 -9.98 -15.39
CA ALA A 135 -2.94 -11.26 -15.42
C ALA A 135 -1.41 -11.09 -15.47
N ARG A 136 -0.92 -10.10 -16.24
CA ARG A 136 0.51 -9.76 -16.26
C ARG A 136 0.99 -9.31 -14.88
N MET A 137 0.27 -8.39 -14.24
CA MET A 137 0.61 -7.91 -12.90
C MET A 137 0.65 -9.06 -11.89
N ASN A 138 -0.37 -9.92 -11.87
CA ASN A 138 -0.41 -11.08 -10.96
C ASN A 138 0.76 -12.05 -11.20
N ALA A 139 1.19 -12.22 -12.45
CA ALA A 139 2.36 -13.03 -12.77
C ALA A 139 3.67 -12.39 -12.29
N GLU A 140 3.79 -11.05 -12.41
CA GLU A 140 4.95 -10.30 -11.90
C GLU A 140 5.04 -10.40 -10.36
N ILE A 141 3.89 -10.31 -9.65
CA ILE A 141 3.81 -10.50 -8.19
C ILE A 141 4.25 -11.92 -7.80
N ALA A 142 3.64 -12.95 -8.40
CA ALA A 142 3.95 -14.34 -8.07
C ALA A 142 5.44 -14.68 -8.30
N HIS A 143 6.05 -14.08 -9.32
CA HIS A 143 7.47 -14.24 -9.57
C HIS A 143 8.33 -13.56 -8.51
N ALA A 144 7.95 -12.35 -8.07
CA ALA A 144 8.65 -11.63 -7.01
C ALA A 144 8.56 -12.36 -5.65
N GLU A 145 7.39 -12.91 -5.30
CA GLU A 145 7.21 -13.71 -4.08
C GLU A 145 8.08 -14.96 -4.08
N THR A 146 8.16 -15.65 -5.22
CA THR A 146 9.03 -16.83 -5.37
C THR A 146 10.51 -16.45 -5.19
N ALA A 147 10.96 -15.36 -5.82
CA ALA A 147 12.34 -14.89 -5.70
C ALA A 147 12.69 -14.42 -4.27
N HIS A 148 11.75 -13.77 -3.57
CA HIS A 148 11.92 -13.38 -2.17
C HIS A 148 11.98 -14.60 -1.25
N ALA A 149 11.16 -15.63 -1.49
CA ALA A 149 11.23 -16.89 -0.75
C ALA A 149 12.56 -17.63 -0.96
N GLU A 150 13.07 -17.67 -2.20
CA GLU A 150 14.38 -18.26 -2.51
C GLU A 150 15.53 -17.52 -1.82
N THR A 151 15.46 -16.19 -1.75
CA THR A 151 16.46 -15.36 -1.06
C THR A 151 16.41 -15.56 0.46
N ALA A 152 15.22 -15.59 1.05
CA ALA A 152 15.04 -15.83 2.49
C ALA A 152 15.49 -17.24 2.90
N HIS A 153 15.25 -18.25 2.06
CA HIS A 153 15.77 -19.60 2.28
C HIS A 153 17.30 -19.67 2.18
N ALA A 154 17.92 -18.93 1.27
CA ALA A 154 19.37 -18.86 1.16
C ALA A 154 20.01 -18.18 2.40
N GLU A 155 19.43 -17.09 2.90
CA GLU A 155 19.91 -16.41 4.12
C GLU A 155 19.78 -17.31 5.37
N THR A 156 18.68 -18.06 5.47
CA THR A 156 18.49 -19.05 6.56
C THR A 156 19.53 -20.17 6.49
N ALA A 157 19.80 -20.71 5.30
CA ALA A 157 20.79 -21.76 5.12
C ALA A 157 22.23 -21.28 5.42
N HIS A 158 22.57 -20.04 5.06
CA HIS A 158 23.86 -19.44 5.40
C HIS A 158 24.04 -19.25 6.93
N ALA A 159 22.97 -18.88 7.65
CA ALA A 159 23.01 -18.78 9.11
C ALA A 159 23.17 -20.14 9.80
N GLU A 160 22.53 -21.20 9.28
CA GLU A 160 22.60 -22.55 9.84
C GLU A 160 24.01 -23.17 9.66
N ILE A 161 24.66 -22.91 8.52
CA ILE A 161 26.04 -23.35 8.26
C ILE A 161 27.02 -22.61 9.19
N ALA A 162 26.86 -21.31 9.40
CA ALA A 162 27.72 -20.54 10.30
C ALA A 162 27.63 -21.00 11.77
N HIS A 163 26.43 -21.38 12.23
CA HIS A 163 26.26 -21.96 13.57
C HIS A 163 26.90 -23.35 13.70
N ALA A 164 26.83 -24.18 12.66
CA ALA A 164 27.46 -25.51 12.65
C ALA A 164 28.99 -25.44 12.63
N GLU A 165 29.59 -24.48 11.92
CA GLU A 165 31.04 -24.29 11.88
C GLU A 165 31.61 -23.79 13.22
N THR A 166 30.84 -22.99 13.97
CA THR A 166 31.23 -22.52 15.31
C THR A 166 31.24 -23.67 16.33
N ALA A 167 30.25 -24.57 16.28
CA ALA A 167 30.17 -25.73 17.18
C ALA A 167 31.24 -26.80 16.92
N ASN A 168 31.69 -26.96 15.66
CA ASN A 168 32.71 -27.96 15.30
C ASN A 168 34.13 -27.52 15.68
N ALA A 169 34.36 -26.21 15.89
CA ALA A 169 35.64 -25.67 16.33
C ALA A 169 35.90 -25.92 17.83
N GLU A 170 34.86 -25.97 18.67
CA GLU A 170 35.01 -26.17 20.13
C GLU A 170 35.26 -27.64 20.53
N ILE A 171 34.87 -28.62 19.70
CA ILE A 171 35.05 -30.04 20.00
C ILE A 171 36.50 -30.51 19.77
N ARG A 172 37.30 -29.77 18.98
CA ARG A 172 38.64 -30.21 18.55
C ARG A 172 39.78 -29.85 19.53
N THR A 173 39.49 -29.25 20.68
CA THR A 173 40.49 -28.75 21.65
C THR A 173 40.49 -29.46 23.02
N ALA A 174 40.10 -30.74 23.09
CA ALA A 174 40.34 -31.53 24.30
C ALA A 174 41.73 -32.22 24.25
N PRO A 175 42.66 -31.95 25.20
CA PRO A 175 43.96 -32.61 25.22
C PRO A 175 43.83 -34.04 25.78
N THR A 176 44.57 -34.97 25.17
CA THR A 176 44.85 -36.30 25.73
C THR A 176 45.92 -36.15 26.81
N GLU A 177 45.55 -36.32 28.09
CA GLU A 177 46.53 -36.54 29.16
C GLU A 177 46.63 -38.04 29.49
N ALA A 178 47.87 -38.47 29.72
CA ALA A 178 48.34 -39.82 29.97
C ALA A 178 48.45 -40.13 31.46
#